data_AF-A0A832KK14-F1
#
_entry.id   AF-A0A832KK14-F1
#
_cell.length_a   1.000
_cell.length_b   1.000
_cell.length_c   1.000
_cell.angle_alpha   90.00
_cell.angle_beta   90.00
_cell.angle_gamma   90.00
#
_symmetry.space_group_name_H-M   'P 1'
#
loop_
_entity.id
_entity.type
_entity.pdbx_description
1 polymer ?
#
loop_
_entity_poly.entity_id
_entity_poly.type
_entity_poly.pdbx_seq_one_letter_code
_entity_poly.pdbx_strand_id
1 'polypeptide(L)'
;MKSHNEQFSGLVSFFGFNKTEWADIFSVSRPTIYGWLKNEIRPSGENASKISRLYSLFNAIPDRQEGDRLYARYLHHHISACNCSLYEIFKSGVSAEYEISDLLEILSSLLKRSRQKAKELDELEDNCNPSETTFDHNMSSLFS
;
A
#
# COMPACT_ATOMS: atom_id res chain seq x y z
N MET A 1 12.29 19.58 7.04
CA MET A 1 11.67 18.71 6.01
C MET A 1 12.30 17.33 6.10
N LYS A 2 11.50 16.26 5.97
CA LYS A 2 12.02 14.88 5.90
C LYS A 2 12.92 14.70 4.67
N SER A 3 14.01 13.96 4.83
CA SER A 3 14.90 13.54 3.74
C SER A 3 14.17 12.66 2.72
N HIS A 4 14.67 12.57 1.48
CA HIS A 4 14.07 11.69 0.47
C HIS A 4 14.02 10.22 0.90
N ASN A 5 15.00 9.77 1.68
CA ASN A 5 14.98 8.41 2.23
C ASN A 5 13.84 8.23 3.24
N GLU A 6 13.64 9.17 4.16
CA GLU A 6 12.50 9.12 5.11
C GLU A 6 11.16 9.22 4.40
N GLN A 7 11.06 10.06 3.36
CA GLN A 7 9.88 10.16 2.51
C GLN A 7 9.59 8.81 1.84
N PHE A 8 10.62 8.20 1.22
CA PHE A 8 10.51 6.90 0.58
C PHE A 8 10.13 5.78 1.56
N SER A 9 10.72 5.75 2.75
CA SER A 9 10.34 4.81 3.81
C SER A 9 8.88 4.97 4.22
N GLY A 10 8.38 6.21 4.31
CA GLY A 10 6.97 6.50 4.52
C GLY A 10 6.08 5.91 3.42
N LEU A 11 6.43 6.14 2.15
CA LEU A 11 5.73 5.56 1.01
C LEU A 11 5.71 4.03 1.06
N VAL A 12 6.86 3.39 1.32
CA VAL A 12 7.00 1.93 1.41
C VAL A 12 6.19 1.35 2.57
N SER A 13 6.06 2.09 3.67
CA SER A 13 5.28 1.64 4.82
C SER A 13 3.77 1.69 4.58
N PHE A 14 3.30 2.68 3.81
CA PHE A 14 1.89 2.90 3.52
C PHE A 14 1.41 2.10 2.31
N PHE A 15 2.15 2.16 1.20
CA PHE A 15 1.87 1.42 -0.01
C PHE A 15 2.50 0.04 0.09
N GLY A 16 1.68 -1.01 0.13
CA GLY A 16 2.09 -2.41 0.23
C GLY A 16 2.86 -2.99 -0.98
N PHE A 17 3.52 -2.16 -1.80
CA PHE A 17 4.35 -2.63 -2.91
C PHE A 17 5.58 -3.38 -2.40
N ASN A 18 5.92 -4.48 -3.07
CA ASN A 18 7.13 -5.24 -2.82
C ASN A 18 8.38 -4.52 -3.39
N LYS A 19 9.57 -5.01 -3.06
CA LYS A 19 10.83 -4.35 -3.45
C LYS A 19 11.09 -4.39 -4.96
N THR A 20 10.56 -5.39 -5.66
CA THR A 20 10.65 -5.51 -7.12
C THR A 20 9.74 -4.48 -7.79
N GLU A 21 8.53 -4.30 -7.26
CA GLU A 21 7.58 -3.28 -7.74
C GLU A 21 8.12 -1.87 -7.53
N TRP A 22 8.70 -1.57 -6.37
CA TRP A 22 9.37 -0.28 -6.16
C TRP A 22 10.54 -0.07 -7.14
N ALA A 23 11.31 -1.11 -7.41
CA ALA A 23 12.40 -1.04 -8.38
C ALA A 23 11.86 -0.72 -9.79
N ASP A 24 10.75 -1.35 -10.20
CA ASP A 24 10.08 -1.07 -11.48
C ASP A 24 9.47 0.34 -11.54
N ILE A 25 8.75 0.77 -10.49
CA ILE A 25 8.16 2.11 -10.38
C ILE A 25 9.21 3.21 -10.55
N PHE A 26 10.40 3.02 -9.98
CA PHE A 26 11.49 4.00 -10.05
C PHE A 26 12.49 3.71 -11.17
N SER A 27 12.28 2.66 -11.98
CA SER A 27 13.21 2.23 -13.03
C SER A 27 14.67 2.11 -12.54
N VAL A 28 14.84 1.52 -11.35
CA VAL A 28 16.14 1.27 -10.71
C VAL A 28 16.29 -0.20 -10.36
N SER A 29 17.49 -0.59 -9.89
CA SER A 29 17.73 -1.95 -9.41
C SER A 29 17.15 -2.18 -8.00
N ARG A 30 16.82 -3.43 -7.65
CA ARG A 30 16.44 -3.79 -6.27
C ARG A 30 17.49 -3.39 -5.23
N PRO A 31 18.81 -3.60 -5.45
CA PRO A 31 19.85 -3.09 -4.55
C PRO A 31 19.74 -1.59 -4.27
N THR A 32 19.39 -0.78 -5.28
CA THR A 32 19.17 0.67 -5.10
C THR A 32 18.03 0.94 -4.13
N ILE A 33 16.91 0.22 -4.25
CA ILE A 33 15.77 0.31 -3.33
C ILE A 33 16.17 -0.05 -1.89
N TYR A 34 16.95 -1.13 -1.70
CA TYR A 34 17.48 -1.49 -0.39
C TYR A 34 18.41 -0.41 0.17
N GLY A 35 19.31 0.14 -0.65
CA GLY A 35 20.21 1.22 -0.27
C GLY A 35 19.45 2.48 0.16
N TRP A 36 18.34 2.81 -0.50
CA TRP A 36 17.47 3.91 -0.09
C TRP A 36 16.81 3.66 1.26
N LEU A 37 16.28 2.44 1.49
CA LEU A 37 15.63 2.09 2.76
C LEU A 37 16.61 2.04 3.94
N LYS A 38 17.87 1.67 3.69
CA LYS A 38 18.92 1.60 4.71
C LYS A 38 19.66 2.93 4.91
N ASN A 39 19.28 3.99 4.18
CA ASN A 39 20.00 5.28 4.15
C ASN A 39 21.46 5.16 3.68
N GLU A 40 21.85 4.08 3.00
CA GLU A 40 23.19 3.86 2.45
C GLU A 40 23.39 4.65 1.14
N ILE A 41 22.30 4.83 0.39
CA ILE A 41 22.27 5.55 -0.88
C ILE A 41 21.16 6.59 -0.80
N ARG A 42 21.43 7.82 -1.28
CA ARG A 42 20.43 8.87 -1.34
C ARG A 42 19.75 8.89 -2.70
N PRO A 43 18.40 8.94 -2.78
CA PRO A 43 17.71 9.22 -4.03
C PRO A 43 18.11 10.60 -4.56
N SER A 44 18.34 10.70 -5.87
CA SER A 44 18.77 11.92 -6.56
C SER A 44 18.02 12.12 -7.89
N GLY A 45 18.13 13.32 -8.48
CA GLY A 45 17.55 13.64 -9.79
C GLY A 45 16.04 13.42 -9.88
N GLU A 46 15.61 12.77 -10.94
CA GLU A 46 14.20 12.44 -11.20
C GLU A 46 13.59 11.57 -10.11
N ASN A 47 14.35 10.63 -9.54
CA ASN A 47 13.87 9.75 -8.48
C ASN A 47 13.58 10.52 -7.19
N ALA A 48 14.43 11.48 -6.82
CA ALA A 48 14.15 12.36 -5.69
C ALA A 48 12.86 13.18 -5.91
N SER A 49 12.70 13.74 -7.11
CA SER A 49 11.52 14.52 -7.49
C SER A 49 10.24 13.67 -7.47
N LYS A 50 10.30 12.44 -8.00
CA LYS A 50 9.19 11.48 -7.99
C LYS A 50 8.83 11.05 -6.57
N ILE A 51 9.82 10.77 -5.71
CA ILE A 51 9.58 10.49 -4.28
C ILE A 51 8.86 11.65 -3.62
N SER A 52 9.32 12.89 -3.80
CA SER A 52 8.68 14.05 -3.18
C SER A 52 7.26 14.28 -3.68
N ARG A 53 6.99 14.09 -4.98
CA ARG A 53 5.63 14.21 -5.52
C ARG A 53 4.69 13.15 -4.95
N LEU A 54 5.12 11.89 -4.91
CA LEU A 54 4.36 10.81 -4.29
C LEU A 54 4.17 11.04 -2.79
N TYR A 55 5.18 11.58 -2.10
CA TYR A 55 5.10 11.88 -0.67
C TYR A 55 4.12 13.02 -0.36
N SER A 56 4.08 14.05 -1.21
CA SER A 56 3.06 15.10 -1.13
C SER A 56 1.66 14.55 -1.33
N LEU A 57 1.45 13.68 -2.34
CA LEU A 57 0.17 12.99 -2.55
C LEU A 57 -0.21 12.16 -1.33
N PHE A 58 0.72 11.37 -0.80
CA PHE A 58 0.57 10.59 0.43
C PHE A 58 0.11 11.44 1.62
N ASN A 59 0.70 12.62 1.82
CA ASN A 59 0.32 13.53 2.92
C ASN A 59 -0.99 14.27 2.70
N ALA A 60 -1.43 14.38 1.45
CA ALA A 60 -2.69 15.03 1.10
C ALA A 60 -3.89 14.09 1.20
N ILE A 61 -3.70 12.78 1.46
CA ILE A 61 -4.80 11.82 1.64
C ILE A 61 -5.66 12.23 2.85
N PRO A 62 -6.96 12.53 2.64
CA PRO A 62 -7.89 12.85 3.73
C PRO A 62 -8.02 11.72 4.76
N ASP A 63 -8.18 12.10 6.02
CA ASP A 63 -8.44 11.20 7.17
C ASP A 63 -7.42 10.07 7.39
N ARG A 64 -6.24 10.16 6.77
CA ARG A 64 -5.14 9.23 6.97
C ARG A 64 -4.57 9.38 8.39
N GLN A 65 -4.45 8.27 9.09
CA GLN A 65 -3.86 8.16 10.42
C GLN A 65 -2.46 7.53 10.33
N GLU A 66 -1.68 7.68 11.40
CA GLU A 66 -0.43 6.96 11.54
C GLU A 66 -0.71 5.45 11.66
N GLY A 67 0.11 4.63 10.98
CA GLY A 67 -0.08 3.18 10.95
C GLY A 67 -1.01 2.66 9.85
N ASP A 68 -1.75 3.55 9.16
CA ASP A 68 -2.54 3.15 7.99
C ASP A 68 -1.68 2.49 6.92
N ARG A 69 -2.24 1.45 6.29
CA ARG A 69 -1.63 0.76 5.16
C ARG A 69 -2.68 0.40 4.12
N LEU A 70 -2.29 0.50 2.86
CA LEU A 70 -3.11 -0.04 1.77
C LEU A 70 -2.87 -1.54 1.65
N TYR A 71 -3.97 -2.28 1.50
CA TYR A 71 -3.89 -3.71 1.22
C TYR A 71 -3.27 -3.92 -0.17
N ALA A 72 -2.14 -4.62 -0.22
CA ALA A 72 -1.29 -4.71 -1.41
C ALA A 72 -2.07 -5.13 -2.67
N ARG A 73 -3.04 -6.04 -2.53
CA ARG A 73 -3.86 -6.52 -3.63
C ARG A 73 -4.62 -5.40 -4.35
N TYR A 74 -5.08 -4.38 -3.62
CA TYR A 74 -5.82 -3.27 -4.21
C TYR A 74 -4.97 -2.38 -5.12
N LEU A 75 -3.65 -2.40 -4.94
CA LEU A 75 -2.73 -1.59 -5.75
C LEU A 75 -2.66 -2.07 -7.22
N HIS A 76 -3.02 -3.33 -7.47
CA HIS A 76 -3.01 -3.97 -8.78
C HIS A 76 -4.42 -4.12 -9.39
N HIS A 77 -5.47 -3.75 -8.65
CA HIS A 77 -6.82 -3.80 -9.17
C HIS A 77 -7.03 -2.66 -10.16
N HIS A 78 -7.78 -2.96 -11.22
CA HIS A 78 -8.22 -1.94 -12.18
C HIS A 78 -9.13 -0.92 -11.49
N ILE A 79 -8.82 0.36 -11.68
CA ILE A 79 -9.61 1.49 -11.21
C ILE A 79 -10.30 2.08 -12.41
N SER A 80 -11.63 1.95 -12.47
CA SER A 80 -12.42 2.35 -13.64
C SER A 80 -12.23 3.82 -14.04
N ALA A 81 -12.07 4.71 -13.06
CA ALA A 81 -11.86 6.14 -13.30
C ALA A 81 -10.55 6.44 -14.06
N CYS A 82 -9.50 5.66 -13.83
CA CYS A 82 -8.19 5.82 -14.48
C CYS A 82 -7.95 4.82 -15.62
N ASN A 83 -8.88 3.88 -15.83
CA ASN A 83 -8.73 2.74 -16.72
C ASN A 83 -7.42 1.93 -16.54
N CYS A 84 -6.83 1.97 -15.34
CA CYS A 84 -5.58 1.28 -15.00
C CYS A 84 -5.50 1.08 -13.47
N SER A 85 -4.44 0.42 -13.01
CA SER A 85 -4.15 0.19 -11.60
C SER A 85 -3.28 1.29 -11.00
N LEU A 86 -3.30 1.44 -9.67
CA LEU A 86 -2.44 2.42 -8.98
C LEU A 86 -0.95 2.14 -9.22
N TYR A 87 -0.59 0.85 -9.36
CA TYR A 87 0.74 0.44 -9.78
C TYR A 87 1.16 1.06 -11.12
N GLU A 88 0.29 0.97 -12.13
CA GLU A 88 0.55 1.51 -13.47
C GLU A 88 0.63 3.04 -13.46
N ILE A 89 -0.22 3.71 -12.67
CA ILE A 89 -0.16 5.17 -12.46
C ILE A 89 1.20 5.54 -11.85
N PHE A 90 1.65 4.84 -10.81
CA PHE A 90 2.92 5.17 -10.15
C PHE A 90 4.11 4.86 -11.04
N LYS A 91 4.04 3.80 -11.85
CA LYS A 91 5.07 3.41 -12.81
C LYS A 91 5.22 4.44 -13.93
N SER A 92 4.13 4.76 -14.63
CA SER A 92 4.10 5.80 -15.68
C SER A 92 4.43 7.20 -15.15
N GLY A 93 4.35 7.36 -13.83
CA GLY A 93 4.49 8.63 -13.15
C GLY A 93 3.12 9.27 -12.98
N VAL A 94 2.96 10.07 -11.93
CA VAL A 94 1.76 10.91 -11.78
C VAL A 94 1.81 11.95 -12.90
N SER A 95 1.25 11.59 -14.06
CA SER A 95 1.21 12.41 -15.27
C SER A 95 0.32 13.63 -15.03
N ALA A 96 0.35 14.59 -15.95
CA ALA A 96 -0.61 15.69 -15.96
C ALA A 96 -2.03 15.24 -16.35
N GLU A 97 -2.21 13.95 -16.70
CA GLU A 97 -3.48 13.41 -17.20
C GLU A 97 -4.46 13.10 -16.07
N TYR A 98 -3.98 13.00 -14.82
CA TYR A 98 -4.82 12.81 -13.65
C TYR A 98 -4.82 14.05 -12.79
N GLU A 99 -6.01 14.59 -12.53
CA GLU A 99 -6.17 15.62 -11.53
C GLU A 99 -5.79 15.04 -10.15
N ILE A 100 -5.10 15.85 -9.34
CA ILE A 100 -4.68 15.42 -8.01
C ILE A 100 -5.89 15.03 -7.16
N SER A 101 -7.04 15.70 -7.36
CA SER A 101 -8.31 15.38 -6.70
C SER A 101 -8.75 13.94 -6.94
N ASP A 102 -8.64 13.45 -8.17
CA ASP A 102 -9.12 12.13 -8.56
C ASP A 102 -8.26 11.04 -7.92
N LEU A 103 -6.94 11.26 -7.91
CA LEU A 103 -6.00 10.36 -7.23
C LEU A 103 -6.24 10.34 -5.72
N LEU A 104 -6.54 11.49 -5.11
CA LEU A 104 -6.88 11.55 -3.69
C LEU A 104 -8.17 10.80 -3.37
N GLU A 105 -9.21 10.94 -4.21
CA GLU A 105 -10.48 10.20 -4.03
C GLU A 105 -10.26 8.69 -4.14
N ILE A 106 -9.49 8.25 -5.13
CA ILE A 106 -9.11 6.85 -5.31
C ILE A 106 -8.37 6.34 -4.06
N LEU A 107 -7.34 7.06 -3.61
CA LEU A 107 -6.54 6.68 -2.46
C LEU A 107 -7.38 6.61 -1.17
N SER A 108 -8.29 7.56 -0.96
CA SER A 108 -9.24 7.54 0.17
C SER A 108 -10.19 6.34 0.11
N SER A 109 -10.71 6.02 -1.09
CA SER A 109 -11.57 4.85 -1.29
C SER A 109 -10.84 3.54 -1.01
N LEU A 110 -9.61 3.41 -1.51
CA LEU A 110 -8.76 2.24 -1.25
C LEU A 110 -8.37 2.13 0.22
N LEU A 111 -8.10 3.24 0.89
CA LEU A 111 -7.79 3.27 2.32
C LEU A 111 -8.99 2.80 3.15
N LYS A 112 -10.19 3.31 2.85
CA LYS A 112 -11.44 2.88 3.51
C LYS A 112 -11.66 1.38 3.36
N ARG A 113 -11.48 0.84 2.16
CA ARG A 113 -11.56 -0.61 1.90
C ARG A 113 -10.50 -1.39 2.66
N SER A 114 -9.27 -0.89 2.72
CA SER A 114 -8.16 -1.54 3.42
C SER A 114 -8.40 -1.61 4.93
N ARG A 115 -8.92 -0.53 5.54
CA ARG A 115 -9.33 -0.51 6.95
C ARG A 115 -10.47 -1.49 7.24
N GLN A 116 -11.49 -1.51 6.38
CA GLN A 116 -12.58 -2.48 6.51
C GLN A 116 -12.05 -3.90 6.44
N LYS A 117 -11.12 -4.17 5.51
CA LYS A 117 -10.54 -5.50 5.37
C LYS A 117 -9.69 -5.91 6.57
N ALA A 118 -8.93 -4.99 7.15
CA ALA A 118 -8.18 -5.23 8.37
C ALA A 118 -9.12 -5.60 9.52
N LYS A 119 -10.19 -4.83 9.72
CA LYS A 119 -11.21 -5.12 10.74
C LYS A 119 -11.86 -6.49 10.58
N GLU A 120 -12.21 -6.87 9.34
CA GLU A 120 -12.74 -8.22 9.05
C GLU A 120 -11.75 -9.33 9.41
N LEU A 121 -10.46 -9.11 9.17
CA LEU A 121 -9.42 -10.10 9.50
C LEU A 121 -9.21 -10.20 11.02
N ASP A 122 -9.19 -9.07 11.72
CA ASP A 122 -9.09 -9.04 13.19
C ASP A 122 -10.30 -9.77 13.82
N GLU A 123 -11.52 -9.52 13.32
CA GLU A 123 -12.73 -10.22 13.78
C GLU A 123 -12.66 -11.74 13.51
N LEU A 124 -12.08 -12.16 12.38
CA LEU A 124 -11.91 -13.59 12.08
C LEU A 124 -10.87 -14.23 13.00
N GLU A 125 -9.78 -13.55 13.33
CA GLU A 125 -8.77 -14.04 14.27
C GLU A 125 -9.33 -14.18 15.68
N ASP A 126 -10.13 -13.22 16.15
CA ASP A 126 -10.81 -13.28 17.45
C ASP A 126 -11.83 -14.43 17.53
N ASN A 127 -12.52 -14.72 16.43
CA ASN A 127 -13.48 -15.82 16.32
C ASN A 127 -12.82 -17.19 16.03
N CYS A 128 -11.52 -17.22 15.72
CA CYS A 128 -10.75 -18.43 15.42
C CYS A 128 -10.17 -19.10 16.67
N ASN A 129 -10.51 -18.64 17.89
CA ASN A 129 -10.40 -19.50 19.07
C ASN A 129 -11.41 -20.64 18.91
N PRO A 130 -10.99 -21.86 18.52
CA PRO A 130 -11.93 -22.95 18.40
C PRO A 130 -12.41 -23.24 19.81
N SER A 131 -13.67 -22.93 20.09
CA SER A 131 -14.27 -23.38 21.34
C SER A 131 -14.23 -24.91 21.32
N GLU A 132 -13.87 -25.52 22.45
CA GLU A 132 -13.84 -26.97 22.64
C GLU A 132 -15.18 -27.59 22.18
N THR A 133 -16.29 -26.87 22.38
CA THR A 133 -17.63 -27.18 21.89
C THR A 133 -17.77 -27.27 20.36
N THR A 134 -17.06 -26.45 19.59
CA THR A 134 -17.07 -26.52 18.12
C THR A 134 -16.28 -27.73 17.62
N PHE A 135 -15.19 -28.07 18.30
CA PHE A 135 -14.40 -29.27 18.01
C PHE A 135 -15.20 -30.55 18.31
N ASP A 136 -15.84 -30.63 19.48
CA ASP A 136 -16.65 -31.79 19.88
C ASP A 136 -17.86 -32.01 18.96
N HIS A 137 -18.50 -30.94 18.49
CA HIS A 137 -19.60 -31.03 17.54
C HIS A 137 -19.15 -31.57 16.17
N ASN A 138 -17.98 -31.14 15.69
CA ASN A 138 -17.42 -31.65 14.43
C ASN A 138 -16.91 -33.09 14.56
N MET A 139 -16.36 -33.46 15.72
CA MET A 139 -15.93 -34.84 15.99
C MET A 139 -17.12 -35.80 16.11
N SER A 140 -18.16 -35.41 16.86
CA SER A 140 -19.37 -36.25 16.98
C SER A 140 -20.07 -36.48 15.64
N SER A 141 -20.04 -35.50 14.72
CA SER A 141 -20.64 -35.63 13.38
C SER A 141 -19.79 -36.43 12.37
N LEU A 142 -18.49 -36.66 12.64
CA LEU A 142 -17.64 -37.53 11.81
C LEU A 142 -17.72 -39.02 12.19
N PHE A 143 -18.19 -39.33 13.40
CA PHE A 143 -18.33 -40.69 13.92
C PHE A 143 -19.79 -41.11 14.14
N SER A 144 -20.75 -40.34 13.63
CA SER A 144 -22.19 -40.67 13.55
C SER A 144 -22.57 -41.10 12.14
#